data_AF-A0AAD6DMG1-F1
#
_entry.id   AF-A0AAD6DMG1-F1
#
_cell.length_a   1.000
_cell.length_b   1.000
_cell.length_c   1.000
_cell.angle_alpha   90.00
_cell.angle_beta   90.00
_cell.angle_gamma   90.00
#
_symmetry.space_group_name_H-M   'P 1'
#
loop_
_entity.id
_entity.type
_entity.pdbx_description
1 polymer ?
#
loop_
_entity_poly.entity_id
_entity_poly.type
_entity_poly.pdbx_seq_one_letter_code
_entity_poly.pdbx_strand_id
1 'polypeptide(L)'
;MPNDLKHRRAAPGSYAPNGIITRKYIVYRLTIMGLCWDQIIGTVQAAPDRSIFLWQPCGHNPVGIGLTKEQWKEIGYHSKRKSLLTLFDMAYQGTESGDPDLDAWPIRYFADQKLEFLLNTTFSKSMGLYSERVGSLLGVFNSVSVRQAIADKSEKLVRWEYSNPPAYGAQLAGLILSDDALRDVWYQDVAWMARRLRKDRASLRQRILQHLESKFTEASTCDRKWDGLEAERGFFSLLPLSSQQVDYMKTHHGVVLQANGRINIAGLRESILDKVALAIADASMKDLA
;
A
#
# COMPACT_ATOMS: atom_id res chain seq x y z
N MET A 1 5.83 32.31 -18.87
CA MET A 1 5.80 31.35 -19.99
C MET A 1 7.17 31.34 -20.68
N PRO A 2 7.63 30.22 -21.26
CA PRO A 2 6.95 28.93 -21.45
C PRO A 2 7.57 27.83 -20.54
N ASN A 3 6.79 26.95 -19.91
CA ASN A 3 6.15 25.76 -20.49
C ASN A 3 7.09 24.93 -21.38
N ASP A 4 7.78 23.96 -20.79
CA ASP A 4 8.35 22.81 -21.51
C ASP A 4 8.72 21.66 -20.54
N LEU A 5 7.71 21.10 -19.85
CA LEU A 5 7.82 19.72 -19.34
C LEU A 5 7.59 18.76 -20.50
N LYS A 6 8.56 18.71 -21.41
CA LYS A 6 8.61 17.73 -22.49
C LYS A 6 8.79 16.34 -21.90
N HIS A 7 7.84 15.47 -22.22
CA HIS A 7 7.88 14.02 -22.09
C HIS A 7 9.28 13.44 -22.32
N ARG A 8 10.02 13.15 -21.24
CA ARG A 8 11.11 12.18 -21.31
C ARG A 8 10.50 10.80 -21.18
N ARG A 9 10.33 10.12 -22.32
CA ARG A 9 10.27 8.66 -22.35
C ARG A 9 11.51 8.17 -21.58
N ALA A 10 11.29 7.55 -20.42
CA ALA A 10 12.39 7.03 -19.61
C ALA A 10 13.04 5.87 -20.36
N ALA A 11 14.31 6.04 -20.73
CA ALA A 11 15.19 4.94 -21.07
C ALA A 11 15.34 4.00 -19.85
N PRO A 12 15.81 2.75 -20.02
CA PRO A 12 15.91 1.79 -18.92
C PRO A 12 16.90 2.29 -17.87
N GLY A 13 16.39 2.58 -16.66
CA GLY A 13 17.18 3.04 -15.52
C GLY A 13 16.93 4.52 -15.19
N SER A 14 15.89 4.80 -14.40
CA SER A 14 15.81 6.08 -13.68
C SER A 14 16.78 6.03 -12.50
N TYR A 15 17.79 6.89 -12.51
CA TYR A 15 18.63 7.10 -11.33
C TYR A 15 17.78 7.76 -10.24
N ALA A 16 17.72 7.15 -9.05
CA ALA A 16 17.35 7.90 -7.86
C ALA A 16 18.39 9.01 -7.63
N PRO A 17 18.06 10.11 -6.92
CA PRO A 17 18.99 11.21 -6.64
C PRO A 17 20.36 10.77 -6.07
N ASN A 18 20.42 9.56 -5.50
CA ASN A 18 21.60 9.02 -4.82
C ASN A 18 22.37 7.98 -5.66
N GLY A 19 22.15 7.92 -6.99
CA GLY A 19 22.90 7.04 -7.90
C GLY A 19 22.41 5.58 -7.96
N ILE A 20 21.32 5.23 -7.26
CA ILE A 20 20.70 3.89 -7.33
C ILE A 20 19.88 3.77 -8.61
N ILE A 21 20.17 2.76 -9.43
CA ILE A 21 19.37 2.44 -10.62
C ILE A 21 18.05 1.82 -10.16
N THR A 22 16.94 2.51 -10.41
CA THR A 22 15.60 2.02 -10.08
C THR A 22 14.95 1.38 -11.30
N ARG A 23 14.27 0.24 -11.06
CA ARG A 23 13.42 -0.44 -12.04
C ARG A 23 12.04 -0.60 -11.45
N LYS A 24 11.01 -0.47 -12.28
CA LYS A 24 9.61 -0.69 -11.91
C LYS A 24 9.15 -2.03 -12.46
N TYR A 25 8.29 -2.71 -11.73
CA TYR A 25 7.61 -3.92 -12.16
C TYR A 25 6.10 -3.76 -11.97
N ILE A 26 5.32 -4.52 -12.75
CA ILE A 26 3.87 -4.41 -12.76
C ILE A 26 3.31 -5.28 -11.65
N VAL A 27 2.65 -4.66 -10.66
CA VAL A 27 1.99 -5.37 -9.54
C VAL A 27 0.50 -5.54 -9.80
N TYR A 28 -0.14 -4.61 -10.49
CA TYR A 28 -1.60 -4.52 -10.58
C TYR A 28 -2.03 -4.02 -11.97
N ARG A 29 -3.20 -4.48 -12.43
CA ARG A 29 -3.81 -4.04 -13.69
C ARG A 29 -5.24 -3.56 -13.45
N LEU A 30 -5.48 -2.29 -13.79
CA LEU A 30 -6.77 -1.61 -13.62
C LEU A 30 -7.92 -2.27 -14.37
N THR A 31 -7.67 -2.79 -15.57
CA THR A 31 -8.72 -3.41 -16.40
C THR A 31 -9.35 -4.65 -15.77
N ILE A 32 -8.65 -5.30 -14.84
CA ILE A 32 -9.15 -6.47 -14.09
C ILE A 32 -9.23 -6.20 -12.59
N MET A 33 -8.93 -4.97 -12.16
CA MET A 33 -8.72 -4.57 -10.76
C MET A 33 -8.01 -5.64 -9.92
N GLY A 34 -6.87 -6.14 -10.42
CA GLY A 34 -6.30 -7.40 -9.93
C GLY A 34 -4.78 -7.48 -10.00
N LEU A 35 -4.25 -8.49 -9.28
CA LEU A 35 -2.82 -8.75 -9.12
C LEU A 35 -2.22 -9.32 -10.40
N CYS A 36 -1.08 -8.79 -10.81
CA CYS A 36 -0.30 -9.29 -11.94
C CYS A 36 0.76 -10.30 -11.47
N TRP A 37 0.36 -11.42 -10.86
CA TRP A 37 1.29 -12.36 -10.23
C TRP A 37 2.42 -12.82 -11.17
N ASP A 38 2.09 -13.25 -12.39
CA ASP A 38 3.08 -13.72 -13.37
C ASP A 38 4.15 -12.65 -13.69
N GLN A 39 3.77 -11.38 -13.70
CA GLN A 39 4.70 -10.26 -13.91
C GLN A 39 5.58 -10.02 -12.69
N ILE A 40 5.01 -10.12 -11.50
CA ILE A 40 5.74 -9.97 -10.23
C ILE A 40 6.81 -11.06 -10.14
N ILE A 41 6.39 -12.33 -10.24
CA ILE A 41 7.29 -13.45 -10.05
C ILE A 41 8.30 -13.58 -11.20
N GLY A 42 7.88 -13.31 -12.44
CA GLY A 42 8.77 -13.21 -13.59
C GLY A 42 9.86 -12.15 -13.41
N THR A 43 9.53 -11.01 -12.79
CA THR A 43 10.53 -9.98 -12.46
C THR A 43 11.53 -10.47 -11.42
N VAL A 44 11.07 -11.12 -10.36
CA VAL A 44 11.95 -11.72 -9.33
C VAL A 44 12.87 -12.80 -9.96
N GLN A 45 12.32 -13.63 -10.84
CA GLN A 45 13.04 -14.67 -11.56
C GLN A 45 14.01 -14.16 -12.62
N ALA A 46 13.77 -12.99 -13.21
CA ALA A 46 14.67 -12.37 -14.19
C ALA A 46 15.70 -11.42 -13.55
N ALA A 47 15.49 -10.98 -12.31
CA ALA A 47 16.39 -10.04 -11.65
C ALA A 47 17.81 -10.60 -11.50
N PRO A 48 18.86 -9.77 -11.71
CA PRO A 48 20.23 -10.16 -11.39
C PRO A 48 20.37 -10.60 -9.93
N ASP A 49 21.31 -11.49 -9.66
CA ASP A 49 21.66 -11.87 -8.29
C ASP A 49 22.01 -10.64 -7.46
N ARG A 50 21.64 -10.68 -6.18
CA ARG A 50 21.88 -9.59 -5.21
C ARG A 50 21.14 -8.28 -5.53
N SER A 51 20.11 -8.33 -6.37
CA SER A 51 19.19 -7.21 -6.56
C SER A 51 18.42 -6.89 -5.26
N ILE A 52 17.96 -5.64 -5.16
CA ILE A 52 17.16 -5.15 -4.04
C ILE A 52 15.71 -5.05 -4.48
N PHE A 53 14.78 -5.60 -3.69
CA PHE A 53 13.34 -5.47 -3.91
C PHE A 53 12.67 -4.71 -2.77
N LEU A 54 11.83 -3.74 -3.12
CA LEU A 54 10.93 -3.04 -2.20
C LEU A 54 9.55 -3.67 -2.27
N TRP A 55 9.03 -4.08 -1.11
CA TRP A 55 7.74 -4.73 -0.95
C TRP A 55 6.89 -4.03 0.10
N GLN A 56 5.58 -4.01 -0.12
CA GLN A 56 4.59 -3.65 0.89
C GLN A 56 3.93 -4.96 1.37
N PRO A 57 4.24 -5.44 2.58
CA PRO A 57 3.78 -6.75 3.04
C PRO A 57 2.27 -6.78 3.31
N CYS A 58 1.69 -5.62 3.58
CA CYS A 58 0.26 -5.42 3.82
C CYS A 58 -0.18 -4.01 3.39
N GLY A 59 -1.46 -3.85 3.05
CA GLY A 59 -2.14 -2.60 2.76
C GLY A 59 -1.55 -1.87 1.56
N HIS A 60 -1.20 -2.58 0.49
CA HIS A 60 -0.45 -2.03 -0.64
C HIS A 60 -1.01 -0.66 -1.08
N ASN A 61 -0.16 0.37 -1.09
CA ASN A 61 -0.50 1.71 -1.56
C ASN A 61 0.11 1.90 -2.96
N PRO A 62 -0.71 2.08 -4.02
CA PRO A 62 -2.07 2.64 -3.98
C PRO A 62 -3.23 1.67 -4.20
N VAL A 63 -2.98 0.38 -4.47
CA VAL A 63 -4.00 -0.53 -5.05
C VAL A 63 -4.77 -1.40 -4.06
N GLY A 64 -4.34 -1.51 -2.81
CA GLY A 64 -5.03 -2.29 -1.78
C GLY A 64 -4.97 -3.81 -1.97
N ILE A 65 -4.09 -4.35 -2.81
CA ILE A 65 -3.97 -5.80 -3.02
C ILE A 65 -2.88 -6.42 -2.16
N GLY A 66 -3.18 -7.58 -1.56
CA GLY A 66 -2.23 -8.39 -0.81
C GLY A 66 -1.72 -9.59 -1.61
N LEU A 67 -0.60 -10.17 -1.17
CA LEU A 67 -0.09 -11.44 -1.69
C LEU A 67 -0.48 -12.59 -0.75
N THR A 68 -0.72 -13.77 -1.31
CA THR A 68 -0.99 -14.98 -0.51
C THR A 68 0.28 -15.50 0.17
N LYS A 69 0.11 -16.39 1.16
CA LYS A 69 1.26 -17.03 1.84
C LYS A 69 2.10 -17.84 0.86
N GLU A 70 1.47 -18.48 -0.12
CA GLU A 70 2.11 -19.29 -1.16
C GLU A 70 2.96 -18.41 -2.09
N GLN A 71 2.44 -17.25 -2.48
CA GLN A 71 3.17 -16.25 -3.26
C GLN A 71 4.38 -15.71 -2.48
N TRP A 72 4.21 -15.40 -1.20
CA TRP A 72 5.33 -15.00 -0.34
C TRP A 72 6.39 -16.10 -0.18
N LYS A 73 5.98 -17.36 -0.09
CA LYS A 73 6.91 -18.50 -0.05
C LYS A 73 7.74 -18.58 -1.32
N GLU A 74 7.13 -18.38 -2.49
CA GLU A 74 7.81 -18.40 -3.78
C GLU A 74 8.80 -17.23 -3.91
N ILE A 75 8.41 -16.02 -3.48
CA ILE A 75 9.32 -14.88 -3.40
C ILE A 75 10.50 -15.23 -2.47
N GLY A 76 10.23 -15.77 -1.28
CA GLY A 76 11.28 -16.18 -0.34
C GLY A 76 12.25 -17.21 -0.92
N TYR A 77 11.75 -18.20 -1.68
CA TYR A 77 12.57 -19.18 -2.38
C TYR A 77 13.56 -18.51 -3.36
N HIS A 78 13.08 -17.60 -4.20
CA HIS A 78 13.93 -16.89 -5.15
C HIS A 78 14.88 -15.89 -4.46
N SER A 79 14.40 -15.20 -3.42
CA SER A 79 15.23 -14.32 -2.59
C SER A 79 16.42 -15.06 -2.01
N LYS A 80 16.22 -16.29 -1.51
CA LYS A 80 17.31 -17.14 -1.02
C LYS A 80 18.27 -17.53 -2.14
N ARG A 81 17.73 -18.09 -3.23
CA ARG A 81 18.53 -18.64 -4.33
C ARG A 81 19.44 -17.60 -4.99
N LYS A 82 18.97 -16.35 -5.07
CA LYS A 82 19.68 -15.25 -5.74
C LYS A 82 20.33 -14.26 -4.77
N SER A 83 20.31 -14.55 -3.47
CA SER A 83 20.78 -13.64 -2.42
C SER A 83 20.17 -12.22 -2.54
N LEU A 84 18.88 -12.11 -2.83
CA LEU A 84 18.20 -10.82 -2.97
C LEU A 84 18.08 -10.15 -1.61
N LEU A 85 18.32 -8.83 -1.56
CA LEU A 85 18.04 -8.04 -0.37
C LEU A 85 16.59 -7.53 -0.42
N THR A 86 15.83 -7.83 0.62
CA THR A 86 14.44 -7.39 0.72
C THR A 86 14.33 -6.14 1.58
N LEU A 87 13.59 -5.13 1.10
CA LEU A 87 13.14 -3.97 1.85
C LEU A 87 11.62 -4.08 2.02
N PHE A 88 11.15 -4.15 3.25
CA PHE A 88 9.72 -4.09 3.56
C PHE A 88 9.32 -2.68 3.99
N ASP A 89 8.24 -2.17 3.40
CA ASP A 89 7.56 -0.94 3.83
C ASP A 89 6.19 -1.31 4.41
N MET A 90 6.15 -1.47 5.73
CA MET A 90 4.98 -1.93 6.49
C MET A 90 4.29 -0.76 7.19
N ALA A 91 3.50 -0.01 6.43
CA ALA A 91 2.81 1.18 6.92
C ALA A 91 1.38 0.93 7.47
N TYR A 92 0.85 -0.28 7.28
CA TYR A 92 -0.58 -0.59 7.47
C TYR A 92 -0.83 -1.83 8.33
N GLN A 93 0.14 -2.23 9.18
CA GLN A 93 0.04 -3.43 10.01
C GLN A 93 -1.28 -3.48 10.81
N GLY A 94 -2.00 -4.58 10.61
CA GLY A 94 -3.30 -4.91 11.16
C GLY A 94 -4.48 -4.23 10.45
N THR A 95 -4.27 -3.17 9.66
CA THR A 95 -5.38 -2.46 8.98
C THR A 95 -5.79 -3.09 7.66
N GLU A 96 -5.05 -4.09 7.15
CA GLU A 96 -5.48 -4.93 6.02
C GLU A 96 -6.41 -6.05 6.50
N SER A 97 -5.90 -6.94 7.35
CA SER A 97 -6.65 -8.12 7.80
C SER A 97 -7.56 -7.83 9.00
N GLY A 98 -7.22 -6.85 9.82
CA GLY A 98 -7.78 -6.68 11.17
C GLY A 98 -6.93 -7.35 12.25
N ASP A 99 -5.80 -7.95 11.89
CA ASP A 99 -4.92 -8.69 12.77
C ASP A 99 -3.46 -8.26 12.50
N PRO A 100 -2.81 -7.53 13.44
CA PRO A 100 -1.42 -7.13 13.30
C PRO A 100 -0.45 -8.30 13.07
N ASP A 101 -0.78 -9.49 13.57
CA ASP A 101 0.07 -10.65 13.45
C ASP A 101 -0.01 -11.29 12.06
N LEU A 102 -1.21 -11.41 11.49
CA LEU A 102 -1.42 -11.90 10.14
C LEU A 102 -0.75 -10.98 9.10
N ASP A 103 -0.88 -9.67 9.27
CA ASP A 103 -0.26 -8.68 8.36
C ASP A 103 1.28 -8.73 8.43
N ALA A 104 1.86 -9.12 9.56
CA ALA A 104 3.31 -9.30 9.75
C ALA A 104 3.80 -10.72 9.44
N TRP A 105 2.93 -11.63 8.97
CA TRP A 105 3.31 -13.01 8.65
C TRP A 105 4.47 -13.10 7.63
N PRO A 106 4.52 -12.32 6.53
CA PRO A 106 5.62 -12.39 5.57
C PRO A 106 6.97 -12.07 6.21
N ILE A 107 7.00 -11.15 7.16
CA ILE A 107 8.21 -10.74 7.89
C ILE A 107 8.74 -11.91 8.72
N ARG A 108 7.86 -12.54 9.50
CA ARG A 108 8.21 -13.72 10.32
C ARG A 108 8.68 -14.88 9.46
N TYR A 109 7.96 -15.16 8.36
CA TYR A 109 8.38 -16.18 7.41
C TYR A 109 9.79 -15.91 6.86
N PHE A 110 10.10 -14.68 6.45
CA PHE A 110 11.45 -14.35 5.96
C PHE A 110 12.52 -14.54 7.03
N ALA A 111 12.25 -14.13 8.27
CA ALA A 111 13.16 -14.32 9.40
C ALA A 111 13.41 -15.82 9.69
N ASP A 112 12.35 -16.64 9.71
CA ASP A 112 12.44 -18.10 9.92
C ASP A 112 13.25 -18.79 8.81
N GLN A 113 13.17 -18.28 7.58
CA GLN A 113 13.95 -18.76 6.44
C GLN A 113 15.41 -18.26 6.42
N LYS A 114 15.81 -17.46 7.42
CA LYS A 114 17.12 -16.80 7.53
C LYS A 114 17.44 -15.89 6.35
N LEU A 115 16.40 -15.30 5.74
CA LEU A 115 16.54 -14.29 4.70
C LEU A 115 16.91 -12.94 5.34
N GLU A 116 17.82 -12.22 4.69
CA GLU A 116 18.24 -10.91 5.17
C GLU A 116 17.34 -9.81 4.59
N PHE A 117 16.90 -8.90 5.46
CA PHE A 117 16.00 -7.82 5.05
C PHE A 117 16.10 -6.59 5.96
N LEU A 118 15.66 -5.46 5.42
CA LEU A 118 15.33 -4.27 6.18
C LEU A 118 13.81 -4.12 6.24
N LEU A 119 13.30 -3.69 7.39
CA LEU A 119 11.88 -3.44 7.63
C LEU A 119 11.70 -2.01 8.11
N ASN A 120 10.94 -1.24 7.34
CA ASN A 120 10.42 0.06 7.73
C ASN A 120 9.00 -0.10 8.26
N THR A 121 8.74 0.42 9.46
CA THR A 121 7.41 0.44 10.07
C THR A 121 6.99 1.84 10.44
N THR A 122 5.68 2.10 10.49
CA THR A 122 5.14 3.34 11.06
C THR A 122 3.86 3.07 11.84
N PHE A 123 3.66 3.83 12.91
CA PHE A 123 2.44 3.81 13.72
C PHE A 123 1.46 4.92 13.35
N SER A 124 1.73 5.64 12.25
CA SER A 124 0.87 6.74 11.79
C SER A 124 -0.59 6.31 11.58
N LYS A 125 -0.82 5.10 11.05
CA LYS A 125 -2.17 4.62 10.69
C LYS A 125 -2.74 3.67 11.73
N SER A 126 -1.96 2.69 12.17
CA SER A 126 -2.41 1.67 13.12
C SER A 126 -2.68 2.21 14.52
N MET A 127 -2.01 3.30 14.94
CA MET A 127 -2.23 3.97 16.24
C MET A 127 -2.73 5.42 16.09
N GLY A 128 -2.98 5.90 14.87
CA GLY A 128 -3.37 7.29 14.63
C GLY A 128 -2.29 8.33 14.95
N LEU A 129 -1.03 7.92 15.14
CA LEU A 129 0.10 8.80 15.50
C LEU A 129 0.69 9.52 14.28
N TYR A 130 -0.17 10.07 13.41
CA TYR A 130 0.22 10.65 12.11
C TYR A 130 1.27 11.76 12.27
N SER A 131 0.97 12.76 13.09
CA SER A 131 1.83 13.94 13.27
C SER A 131 2.95 13.73 14.28
N GLU A 132 2.88 12.66 15.08
CA GLU A 132 3.92 12.31 16.06
C GLU A 132 5.15 11.65 15.42
N ARG A 133 5.06 11.33 14.12
CA ARG A 133 6.17 10.85 13.28
C ARG A 133 6.85 9.59 13.82
N VAL A 134 6.05 8.68 14.37
CA VAL A 134 6.55 7.43 14.97
C VAL A 134 6.71 6.34 13.91
N GLY A 135 7.91 5.76 13.88
CA GLY A 135 8.27 4.63 13.04
C GLY A 135 9.60 4.01 13.47
N SER A 136 9.98 2.92 12.82
CA SER A 136 11.22 2.20 13.12
C SER A 136 11.82 1.60 11.85
N LEU A 137 13.15 1.56 11.82
CA LEU A 137 13.96 0.80 10.86
C LEU A 137 14.57 -0.39 11.60
N LEU A 138 14.20 -1.61 11.20
CA LEU A 138 14.77 -2.85 11.72
C LEU A 138 15.60 -3.53 10.63
N GLY A 139 16.77 -4.07 11.01
CA GLY A 139 17.62 -4.87 10.12
C GLY A 139 17.81 -6.28 10.63
N VAL A 140 17.45 -7.26 9.80
CA VAL A 140 17.65 -8.70 10.09
C VAL A 140 18.76 -9.22 9.18
N PHE A 141 19.91 -9.52 9.78
CA PHE A 141 21.09 -10.01 9.08
C PHE A 141 21.71 -11.16 9.88
N ASN A 142 22.22 -12.17 9.17
CA ASN A 142 22.75 -13.38 9.78
C ASN A 142 24.11 -13.11 10.44
N SER A 143 24.91 -12.20 9.89
CA SER A 143 26.22 -11.84 10.43
C SER A 143 26.12 -10.80 11.55
N VAL A 144 26.74 -11.09 12.70
CA VAL A 144 26.87 -10.15 13.82
C VAL A 144 27.63 -8.88 13.40
N SER A 145 28.72 -9.01 12.64
CA SER A 145 29.51 -7.85 12.21
C SER A 145 28.74 -6.96 11.24
N VAL A 146 27.91 -7.54 10.36
CA VAL A 146 27.03 -6.79 9.46
C VAL A 146 25.95 -6.05 10.25
N ARG A 147 25.33 -6.69 11.23
CA ARG A 147 24.34 -6.04 12.12
C ARG A 147 24.93 -4.83 12.83
N GLN A 148 26.12 -4.97 13.42
CA GLN A 148 26.80 -3.86 14.10
C GLN A 148 27.12 -2.72 13.12
N ALA A 149 27.67 -3.04 11.95
CA ALA A 149 28.01 -2.03 10.94
C ALA A 149 26.78 -1.25 10.46
N ILE A 150 25.64 -1.93 10.30
CA ILE A 150 24.37 -1.28 9.90
C ILE A 150 23.86 -0.38 11.03
N ALA A 151 23.88 -0.83 12.29
CA ALA A 151 23.49 -0.02 13.43
C ALA A 151 24.36 1.25 13.54
N ASP A 152 25.69 1.11 13.49
CA ASP A 152 26.63 2.24 13.58
C ASP A 152 26.43 3.26 12.45
N LYS A 153 26.18 2.78 11.23
CA LYS A 153 25.97 3.65 10.06
C LYS A 153 24.62 4.35 10.14
N SER A 154 23.57 3.65 10.56
CA SER A 154 22.26 4.24 10.80
C SER A 154 22.31 5.32 11.87
N GLU A 155 22.98 5.08 13.00
CA GLU A 155 23.15 6.09 14.06
C GLU A 155 23.89 7.33 13.56
N LYS A 156 24.95 7.15 12.76
CA LYS A 156 25.68 8.28 12.15
C LYS A 156 24.79 9.09 11.20
N LEU A 157 23.98 8.42 10.38
CA LEU A 157 23.02 9.08 9.50
C LEU A 157 21.96 9.85 10.31
N VAL A 158 21.39 9.24 11.34
CA VAL A 158 20.43 9.89 12.25
C VAL A 158 21.05 11.12 12.90
N ARG A 159 22.27 11.01 13.41
CA ARG A 159 22.97 12.15 14.02
C ARG A 159 23.21 13.29 13.04
N TRP A 160 23.52 12.96 11.78
CA TRP A 160 23.78 13.96 10.75
C TRP A 160 22.50 14.65 10.25
N GLU A 161 21.40 13.91 10.13
CA GLU A 161 20.14 14.42 9.56
C GLU A 161 19.28 15.17 10.59
N TYR A 162 19.10 14.60 11.78
CA TYR A 162 18.15 15.15 12.76
C TYR A 162 18.53 14.92 14.24
N SER A 163 19.76 14.51 14.51
CA SER A 163 20.30 14.21 15.86
C SER A 163 19.65 13.02 16.56
N ASN A 164 18.37 13.11 16.92
CA ASN A 164 17.63 12.08 17.65
C ASN A 164 16.11 12.18 17.37
N PRO A 165 15.37 11.05 17.41
CA PRO A 165 13.96 11.02 17.04
C PRO A 165 13.04 11.65 18.11
N PRO A 166 11.83 12.11 17.72
CA PRO A 166 10.86 12.67 18.67
C PRO A 166 10.38 11.61 19.68
N ALA A 167 10.46 11.94 20.97
CA ALA A 167 10.22 10.98 22.05
C ALA A 167 8.74 10.71 22.35
N TYR A 168 7.87 11.73 22.30
CA TYR A 168 6.50 11.66 22.81
C TYR A 168 5.68 10.52 22.19
N GLY A 169 5.55 10.50 20.86
CA GLY A 169 4.81 9.44 20.18
C GLY A 169 5.46 8.06 20.34
N ALA A 170 6.78 7.99 20.42
CA ALA A 170 7.49 6.73 20.66
C ALA A 170 7.21 6.18 22.06
N GLN A 171 7.11 7.04 23.08
CA GLN A 171 6.71 6.65 24.44
C GLN A 171 5.26 6.17 24.49
N LEU A 172 4.34 6.83 23.79
CA LEU A 172 2.94 6.38 23.68
C LEU A 172 2.83 5.00 23.02
N ALA A 173 3.48 4.82 21.87
CA ALA A 173 3.51 3.54 21.19
C ALA A 173 4.16 2.45 22.07
N GLY A 174 5.25 2.79 22.76
CA GLY A 174 5.91 1.90 23.71
C GLY A 174 4.99 1.46 24.85
N LEU A 175 4.30 2.41 25.48
CA LEU A 175 3.33 2.14 26.55
C LEU A 175 2.25 1.15 26.10
N ILE A 176 1.62 1.41 24.94
CA ILE A 176 0.58 0.55 24.37
C ILE A 176 1.10 -0.87 24.10
N LEU A 177 2.31 -1.00 23.54
CA LEU A 177 2.85 -2.30 23.14
C LEU A 177 3.42 -3.11 24.32
N SER A 178 3.84 -2.45 25.39
CA SER A 178 4.45 -3.06 26.58
C SER A 178 3.45 -3.53 27.64
N ASP A 179 2.20 -3.04 27.59
CA ASP A 179 1.13 -3.41 28.51
C ASP A 179 0.12 -4.31 27.78
N ASP A 180 -0.12 -5.52 28.29
CA ASP A 180 -0.97 -6.50 27.63
C ASP A 180 -2.42 -6.02 27.49
N ALA A 181 -2.97 -5.31 28.47
CA ALA A 181 -4.34 -4.82 28.42
C ALA A 181 -4.48 -3.68 27.40
N LEU A 182 -3.52 -2.75 27.34
CA LEU A 182 -3.50 -1.70 26.33
C LEU A 182 -3.26 -2.26 24.92
N ARG A 183 -2.39 -3.28 24.80
CA ARG A 183 -2.15 -3.95 23.52
C ARG A 183 -3.41 -4.64 23.02
N ASP A 184 -4.17 -5.29 23.89
CA ASP A 184 -5.44 -5.93 23.53
C ASP A 184 -6.48 -4.91 23.04
N VAL A 185 -6.56 -3.73 23.68
CA VAL A 185 -7.40 -2.62 23.19
C VAL A 185 -6.94 -2.18 21.79
N TRP A 186 -5.64 -2.01 21.57
CA TRP A 186 -5.11 -1.65 20.26
C TRP A 186 -5.44 -2.69 19.18
N TYR A 187 -5.35 -3.99 19.49
CA TYR A 187 -5.76 -5.06 18.57
C TYR A 187 -7.24 -4.93 18.19
N GLN A 188 -8.12 -4.62 19.17
CA GLN A 188 -9.54 -4.41 18.92
C GLN A 188 -9.81 -3.18 18.05
N ASP A 189 -9.11 -2.07 18.29
CA ASP A 189 -9.22 -0.83 17.50
C ASP A 189 -8.83 -1.07 16.04
N VAL A 190 -7.71 -1.76 15.82
CA VAL A 190 -7.23 -2.09 14.48
C VAL A 190 -8.16 -3.07 13.76
N ALA A 191 -8.67 -4.08 14.47
CA ALA A 191 -9.69 -4.99 13.94
C ALA A 191 -10.99 -4.26 13.56
N TRP A 192 -11.41 -3.28 14.39
CA TRP A 192 -12.55 -2.43 14.08
C TRP A 192 -12.30 -1.57 12.83
N MET A 193 -11.13 -0.92 12.72
CA MET A 193 -10.76 -0.12 11.55
C MET A 193 -10.81 -0.95 10.27
N ALA A 194 -10.20 -2.15 10.26
CA ALA A 194 -10.19 -3.02 9.10
C ALA A 194 -11.62 -3.48 8.69
N ARG A 195 -12.47 -3.81 9.67
CA ARG A 195 -13.88 -4.14 9.43
C ARG A 195 -14.65 -2.97 8.82
N ARG A 196 -14.45 -1.75 9.33
CA ARG A 196 -15.08 -0.54 8.79
C ARG A 196 -14.65 -0.30 7.34
N LEU A 197 -13.36 -0.35 7.05
CA LEU A 197 -12.83 -0.15 5.70
C LEU A 197 -13.39 -1.18 4.70
N ARG A 198 -13.50 -2.45 5.11
CA ARG A 198 -14.14 -3.50 4.30
C ARG A 198 -15.62 -3.21 4.04
N LYS A 199 -16.37 -2.82 5.08
CA LYS A 199 -17.79 -2.43 4.96
C LYS A 199 -17.96 -1.26 4.01
N ASP A 200 -17.22 -0.18 4.21
CA ASP A 200 -17.35 1.05 3.43
C ASP A 200 -17.01 0.81 1.95
N ARG A 201 -16.04 -0.07 1.67
CA ARG A 201 -15.70 -0.48 0.30
C ARG A 201 -16.80 -1.28 -0.37
N ALA A 202 -17.40 -2.25 0.34
CA ALA A 202 -18.53 -3.03 -0.18
C ALA A 202 -19.75 -2.13 -0.44
N SER A 203 -20.07 -1.25 0.51
CA SER A 203 -21.16 -0.29 0.34
C SER A 203 -20.92 0.69 -0.81
N LEU A 204 -19.67 1.13 -1.03
CA LEU A 204 -19.30 1.95 -2.18
C LEU A 204 -19.57 1.21 -3.49
N ARG A 205 -19.08 -0.03 -3.62
CA ARG A 205 -19.31 -0.86 -4.81
C ARG A 205 -20.80 -1.04 -5.09
N GLN A 206 -21.56 -1.43 -4.07
CA GLN A 206 -23.00 -1.65 -4.19
C GLN A 206 -23.72 -0.42 -4.76
N ARG A 207 -23.43 0.78 -4.24
CA ARG A 207 -24.07 2.02 -4.71
C ARG A 207 -23.61 2.43 -6.09
N ILE A 208 -22.34 2.21 -6.44
CA ILE A 208 -21.86 2.45 -7.82
C ILE A 208 -22.69 1.60 -8.79
N LEU A 209 -22.88 0.31 -8.50
CA LEU A 209 -23.68 -0.59 -9.32
C LEU A 209 -25.14 -0.15 -9.41
N GLN A 210 -25.77 0.21 -8.29
CA GLN A 210 -27.15 0.73 -8.28
C GLN A 210 -27.32 1.99 -9.16
N HIS A 211 -26.37 2.93 -9.07
CA HIS A 211 -26.41 4.15 -9.89
C HIS A 211 -26.22 3.84 -11.37
N LEU A 212 -25.33 2.90 -11.72
CA LEU A 212 -25.15 2.43 -13.10
C LEU A 212 -26.40 1.73 -13.62
N GLU A 213 -26.96 0.77 -12.88
CA GLU A 213 -28.20 0.05 -13.24
C GLU A 213 -29.38 1.00 -13.47
N SER A 214 -29.51 2.05 -12.66
CA SER A 214 -30.58 3.05 -12.85
C SER A 214 -30.47 3.83 -14.17
N LYS A 215 -29.29 3.85 -14.80
CA LYS A 215 -29.00 4.57 -16.04
C LYS A 215 -28.96 3.66 -17.28
N PHE A 216 -28.80 2.35 -17.11
CA PHE A 216 -28.77 1.37 -18.20
C PHE A 216 -30.00 0.46 -18.14
N THR A 217 -30.84 0.48 -19.18
CA THR A 217 -32.04 -0.38 -19.30
C THR A 217 -31.73 -1.81 -19.76
N GLU A 218 -30.51 -2.09 -20.24
CA GLU A 218 -30.08 -3.44 -20.61
C GLU A 218 -29.20 -4.03 -19.50
N ALA A 219 -29.69 -5.12 -18.88
CA ALA A 219 -29.05 -5.80 -17.74
C ALA A 219 -27.64 -6.36 -18.01
N SER A 220 -27.12 -6.29 -19.24
CA SER A 220 -25.87 -6.92 -19.68
C SER A 220 -24.63 -6.02 -19.58
N THR A 221 -24.76 -4.75 -19.20
CA THR A 221 -23.63 -3.80 -19.07
C THR A 221 -23.37 -3.34 -17.63
N CYS A 222 -23.76 -4.13 -16.63
CA CYS A 222 -23.14 -4.04 -15.30
C CYS A 222 -21.65 -4.39 -15.44
N ASP A 223 -20.84 -3.35 -15.58
CA ASP A 223 -19.44 -3.47 -15.92
C ASP A 223 -18.68 -4.24 -14.83
N ARG A 224 -18.22 -5.44 -15.19
CA ARG A 224 -17.36 -6.31 -14.36
C ARG A 224 -16.10 -5.60 -13.87
N LYS A 225 -15.78 -4.41 -14.40
CA LYS A 225 -14.67 -3.56 -13.93
C LYS A 225 -14.69 -3.31 -12.42
N TRP A 226 -15.84 -3.35 -11.75
CA TRP A 226 -15.95 -3.05 -10.31
C TRP A 226 -15.81 -4.28 -9.40
N ASP A 227 -15.74 -5.49 -9.94
CA ASP A 227 -15.75 -6.72 -9.14
C ASP A 227 -14.51 -6.84 -8.24
N GLY A 228 -13.36 -6.33 -8.69
CA GLY A 228 -12.13 -6.36 -7.92
C GLY A 228 -12.13 -5.43 -6.71
N LEU A 229 -13.03 -4.44 -6.64
CA LEU A 229 -13.04 -3.46 -5.55
C LEU A 229 -13.21 -4.16 -4.19
N GLU A 230 -14.15 -5.08 -4.04
CA GLU A 230 -14.35 -5.80 -2.77
C GLU A 230 -13.20 -6.74 -2.38
N ALA A 231 -12.33 -7.13 -3.32
CA ALA A 231 -11.16 -7.96 -3.02
C ALA A 231 -10.03 -7.15 -2.36
N GLU A 232 -9.98 -5.83 -2.60
CA GLU A 232 -8.97 -4.94 -2.04
C GLU A 232 -9.14 -4.74 -0.52
N ARG A 233 -8.03 -4.40 0.14
CA ARG A 233 -7.88 -4.25 1.59
C ARG A 233 -7.07 -3.01 1.93
N GLY A 234 -7.11 -2.61 3.20
CA GLY A 234 -6.41 -1.41 3.69
C GLY A 234 -7.15 -0.11 3.37
N PHE A 235 -6.42 1.01 3.39
CA PHE A 235 -6.97 2.36 3.31
C PHE A 235 -7.35 2.81 1.90
N PHE A 236 -6.73 2.23 0.88
CA PHE A 236 -6.81 2.73 -0.49
C PHE A 236 -7.42 1.71 -1.43
N SER A 237 -7.95 2.24 -2.52
CA SER A 237 -8.39 1.50 -3.71
C SER A 237 -8.01 2.31 -4.94
N LEU A 238 -7.65 1.65 -6.04
CA LEU A 238 -7.32 2.31 -7.30
C LEU A 238 -8.49 2.15 -8.26
N LEU A 239 -9.31 3.18 -8.38
CA LEU A 239 -10.49 3.13 -9.25
C LEU A 239 -10.06 3.15 -10.73
N PRO A 240 -10.74 2.41 -11.62
CA PRO A 240 -10.47 2.39 -13.06
C PRO A 240 -11.01 3.67 -13.73
N LEU A 241 -10.52 4.83 -13.28
CA LEU A 241 -10.89 6.15 -13.77
C LEU A 241 -9.67 6.83 -14.38
N SER A 242 -9.86 7.51 -15.51
CA SER A 242 -8.83 8.38 -16.09
C SER A 242 -8.65 9.65 -15.26
N SER A 243 -7.53 10.35 -15.44
CA SER A 243 -7.31 11.65 -14.80
C SER A 243 -8.39 12.68 -15.15
N GLN A 244 -8.92 12.62 -16.37
CA GLN A 244 -9.99 13.48 -16.85
C GLN A 244 -11.32 13.15 -16.15
N GLN A 245 -11.63 11.87 -15.95
CA GLN A 245 -12.81 11.45 -15.18
C GLN A 245 -12.67 11.87 -13.70
N VAL A 246 -11.48 11.78 -13.11
CA VAL A 246 -11.24 12.29 -11.75
C VAL A 246 -11.43 13.82 -11.67
N ASP A 247 -10.94 14.57 -12.64
CA ASP A 247 -11.14 16.02 -12.67
C ASP A 247 -12.61 16.40 -12.93
N TYR A 248 -13.34 15.61 -13.72
CA TYR A 248 -14.78 15.73 -13.89
C TYR A 248 -15.52 15.56 -12.55
N MET A 249 -15.18 14.55 -11.76
CA MET A 249 -15.74 14.38 -10.41
C MET A 249 -15.48 15.58 -9.50
N LYS A 250 -14.27 16.16 -9.58
CA LYS A 250 -13.91 17.35 -8.79
C LYS A 250 -14.76 18.55 -9.20
N THR A 251 -14.86 18.82 -10.50
CA THR A 251 -15.50 20.04 -11.03
C THR A 251 -17.02 19.98 -11.00
N HIS A 252 -17.63 18.82 -11.26
CA HIS A 252 -19.09 18.69 -11.39
C HIS A 252 -19.76 18.13 -10.13
N HIS A 253 -19.04 17.35 -9.33
CA HIS A 253 -19.60 16.71 -8.13
C HIS A 253 -18.96 17.20 -6.82
N GLY A 254 -17.84 17.94 -6.90
CA GLY A 254 -17.10 18.36 -5.71
C GLY A 254 -16.49 17.18 -4.95
N VAL A 255 -16.16 16.09 -5.64
CA VAL A 255 -15.52 14.90 -5.06
C VAL A 255 -14.05 14.84 -5.52
N VAL A 256 -13.11 14.86 -4.58
CA VAL A 256 -11.69 14.97 -4.87
C VAL A 256 -10.96 13.65 -4.57
N LEU A 257 -10.27 13.14 -5.58
CA LEU A 257 -9.40 11.96 -5.50
C LEU A 257 -7.99 12.34 -5.97
N GLN A 258 -7.03 11.42 -5.84
CA GLN A 258 -5.78 11.58 -6.56
C GLN A 258 -6.01 11.40 -8.08
N ALA A 259 -5.25 12.14 -8.89
CA ALA A 259 -5.40 12.17 -10.35
C ALA A 259 -5.25 10.80 -11.03
N ASN A 260 -4.64 9.81 -10.36
CA ASN A 260 -4.52 8.44 -10.85
C ASN A 260 -5.73 7.55 -10.49
N GLY A 261 -6.81 8.10 -9.94
CA GLY A 261 -7.99 7.34 -9.50
C GLY A 261 -7.88 6.75 -8.10
N ARG A 262 -6.81 7.00 -7.34
CA ARG A 262 -6.68 6.47 -5.97
C ARG A 262 -7.67 7.17 -5.02
N ILE A 263 -8.57 6.38 -4.43
CA ILE A 263 -9.51 6.82 -3.40
C ILE A 263 -9.00 6.42 -2.00
N ASN A 264 -9.25 7.26 -1.00
CA ASN A 264 -9.07 6.92 0.42
C ASN A 264 -10.40 6.45 1.00
N ILE A 265 -10.54 5.15 1.22
CA ILE A 265 -11.74 4.51 1.76
C ILE A 265 -12.05 5.02 3.17
N ALA A 266 -11.03 5.39 3.95
CA ALA A 266 -11.25 5.91 5.29
C ALA A 266 -12.01 7.26 5.31
N GLY A 267 -11.98 8.01 4.20
CA GLY A 267 -12.72 9.26 4.05
C GLY A 267 -14.21 9.07 3.76
N LEU A 268 -14.64 7.84 3.47
CA LEU A 268 -16.04 7.53 3.27
C LEU A 268 -16.79 7.53 4.62
N ARG A 269 -18.01 8.05 4.57
CA ARG A 269 -19.00 7.98 5.65
C ARG A 269 -20.37 7.83 5.03
N GLU A 270 -21.28 7.18 5.75
CA GLU A 270 -22.63 6.87 5.27
C GLU A 270 -23.34 8.09 4.65
N SER A 271 -23.20 9.26 5.27
CA SER A 271 -23.84 10.51 4.82
C SER A 271 -23.36 11.07 3.48
N ILE A 272 -22.18 10.68 2.99
CA ILE A 272 -21.65 11.14 1.68
C ILE A 272 -21.50 10.01 0.67
N LEU A 273 -21.69 8.76 1.10
CA LEU A 273 -21.35 7.59 0.31
C LEU A 273 -22.15 7.54 -0.99
N ASP A 274 -23.43 7.89 -0.93
CA ASP A 274 -24.29 7.96 -2.12
C ASP A 274 -23.80 8.99 -3.14
N LYS A 275 -23.46 10.20 -2.67
CA LYS A 275 -22.91 11.27 -3.52
C LYS A 275 -21.60 10.83 -4.19
N VAL A 276 -20.71 10.17 -3.44
CA VAL A 276 -19.43 9.68 -3.99
C VAL A 276 -19.68 8.58 -5.03
N ALA A 277 -20.56 7.63 -4.74
CA ALA A 277 -20.91 6.56 -5.66
C ALA A 277 -21.53 7.09 -6.96
N LEU A 278 -22.46 8.05 -6.86
CA LEU A 278 -23.06 8.73 -8.01
C LEU A 278 -21.99 9.44 -8.86
N ALA A 279 -21.08 10.18 -8.22
CA ALA A 279 -20.01 10.88 -8.93
C ALA A 279 -19.09 9.91 -9.69
N ILE A 280 -18.76 8.76 -9.08
CA ILE A 280 -17.94 7.71 -9.71
C ILE A 280 -18.70 7.10 -10.89
N ALA A 281 -19.97 6.73 -10.70
CA ALA A 281 -20.81 6.14 -11.74
C ALA A 281 -20.93 7.09 -12.95
N ASP A 282 -21.31 8.35 -12.71
CA ASP A 282 -21.46 9.37 -13.76
C ASP A 282 -20.15 9.65 -14.49
N ALA A 283 -19.04 9.85 -13.77
CA ALA A 283 -17.74 10.09 -14.38
C ALA A 283 -17.26 8.89 -15.21
N SER A 284 -17.48 7.66 -14.74
CA SER A 284 -17.03 6.43 -15.42
C SER A 284 -17.70 6.19 -16.77
N MET A 285 -18.84 6.84 -17.03
CA MET A 285 -19.56 6.77 -18.30
C MET A 285 -19.14 7.86 -19.29
N LYS A 286 -18.34 8.84 -18.87
CA LYS A 286 -17.88 9.89 -19.77
C LYS A 286 -16.70 9.39 -20.59
N ASP A 287 -16.82 9.49 -21.90
CA ASP A 287 -15.69 9.38 -22.83
C ASP A 287 -14.98 10.74 -22.88
N LEU A 288 -14.00 10.91 -22.00
CA LEU A 288 -13.23 12.14 -21.85
C LEU A 288 -11.81 11.87 -22.37
N ALA A 289 -11.48 12.45 -23.52
CA ALA A 289 -10.15 12.41 -24.14
C ALA A 289 -9.10 13.17 -23.33
#